data_AF-B3MKL9-F1
#
_entry.id   AF-B3MKL9-F1
#
_cell.length_a   1.000
_cell.length_b   1.000
_cell.length_c   1.000
_cell.angle_alpha   90.00
_cell.angle_beta   90.00
_cell.angle_gamma   90.00
#
_symmetry.space_group_name_H-M   'P 1'
#
loop_
_entity.id
_entity.type
_entity.pdbx_description
1 polymer ?
#
loop_
_entity_poly.entity_id
_entity_poly.type
_entity_poly.pdbx_seq_one_letter_code
_entity_poly.pdbx_strand_id
1 'polypeptide(L)'
;MESDKSEAQCHMGFTCNGCQRRNFPGRRFHCLACFEEFNLCNGCYALDVTTEDHKFDHAMHCILTPASMALFYTKDELRRGKLPVLIRCPYCKINNFNLEEFEQHLKELHPDADPGLLTCYKMNA
;
A
#
# COMPACT_ATOMS: atom_id res chain seq x y z
N MET A 1 7.98 14.05 27.52
CA MET A 1 6.92 13.09 27.14
C MET A 1 6.46 13.37 25.70
N GLU A 2 7.41 13.50 24.78
CA GLU A 2 7.18 13.82 23.35
C GLU A 2 7.53 12.66 22.42
N SER A 3 8.27 11.65 22.92
CA SER A 3 8.70 10.47 22.19
C SER A 3 7.53 9.56 21.77
N ASP A 4 6.48 9.49 22.59
CA ASP A 4 5.40 8.51 22.44
C ASP A 4 4.41 8.86 21.31
N LYS A 5 4.22 10.16 21.01
CA LYS A 5 3.39 10.59 19.87
C LYS A 5 4.07 10.34 18.52
N SER A 6 5.40 10.39 18.48
CA SER A 6 6.18 10.17 17.26
C SER A 6 6.07 8.73 16.76
N GLU A 7 6.03 7.74 17.66
CA GLU A 7 6.01 6.32 17.29
C GLU A 7 4.68 5.91 16.67
N ALA A 8 3.54 6.38 17.20
CA ALA A 8 2.23 6.07 16.64
C ALA A 8 1.97 6.72 15.27
N GLN A 9 2.73 7.76 14.92
CA GLN A 9 2.59 8.52 13.67
C GLN A 9 3.52 8.04 12.55
N CYS A 10 4.46 7.14 12.85
CA CYS A 10 5.51 6.70 11.94
C CYS A 10 5.56 5.18 11.82
N HIS A 11 6.01 4.69 10.67
CA HIS A 11 6.34 3.28 10.47
C HIS A 11 7.76 3.00 10.97
N MET A 12 7.88 2.69 12.27
CA MET A 12 9.16 2.39 12.92
C MET A 12 9.79 1.10 12.38
N GLY A 13 11.10 1.12 12.15
CA GLY A 13 11.87 -0.02 11.65
C GLY A 13 11.91 -0.15 10.13
N PHE A 14 11.07 0.60 9.39
CA PHE A 14 11.02 0.54 7.94
C PHE A 14 11.82 1.67 7.27
N THR A 15 12.38 1.34 6.12
CA THR A 15 13.10 2.27 5.23
C THR A 15 12.36 2.35 3.91
N CYS A 16 12.17 3.56 3.38
CA CYS A 16 11.64 3.74 2.04
C CYS A 16 12.72 3.37 1.01
N ASN A 17 12.49 2.37 0.15
CA ASN A 17 13.44 1.95 -0.88
C ASN A 17 13.64 3.03 -1.97
N GLY A 18 12.69 3.95 -2.13
CA GLY A 18 12.80 5.05 -3.10
C GLY A 18 13.67 6.22 -2.65
N CYS A 19 13.49 6.71 -1.40
CA CYS A 19 14.20 7.90 -0.91
C CYS A 19 15.13 7.64 0.30
N GLN A 20 15.26 6.38 0.73
CA GLN A 20 16.11 5.95 1.84
C GLN A 20 15.75 6.55 3.22
N ARG A 21 14.61 7.27 3.32
CA ARG A 21 14.12 7.78 4.59
C ARG A 21 13.69 6.63 5.49
N ARG A 22 14.24 6.59 6.71
CA ARG A 22 13.81 5.67 7.78
C ARG A 22 12.68 6.27 8.61
N ASN A 23 11.88 5.40 9.25
CA ASN A 23 10.86 5.78 10.24
C ASN A 23 9.95 6.92 9.74
N PHE A 24 9.34 6.75 8.57
CA PHE A 24 8.60 7.80 7.91
C PHE A 24 7.13 7.84 8.37
N PRO A 25 6.50 9.03 8.41
CA PRO A 25 5.09 9.18 8.72
C PRO A 25 4.20 8.91 7.51
N GLY A 26 2.89 8.91 7.74
CA GLY A 26 1.88 8.75 6.69
C GLY A 26 1.62 7.29 6.35
N ARG A 27 1.44 6.97 5.07
CA ARG A 27 1.20 5.60 4.60
C ARG A 27 2.49 4.91 4.21
N ARG A 28 2.59 3.61 4.51
CA ARG A 28 3.60 2.69 3.97
C ARG A 28 2.97 1.84 2.88
N PHE A 29 3.65 1.75 1.74
CA PHE A 29 3.22 0.93 0.62
C PHE A 29 4.23 -0.20 0.47
N HIS A 30 3.84 -1.41 0.85
CA HIS A 30 4.66 -2.61 0.73
C HIS A 30 4.36 -3.30 -0.60
N CYS A 31 5.39 -3.64 -1.37
CA CYS A 31 5.23 -4.40 -2.60
C CYS A 31 4.98 -5.87 -2.31
N LEU A 32 3.95 -6.44 -2.93
CA LEU A 32 3.58 -7.85 -2.77
C LEU A 32 4.24 -8.76 -3.82
N ALA A 33 4.89 -8.19 -4.83
CA ALA A 33 5.46 -8.92 -5.96
C ALA A 33 7.00 -8.93 -5.99
N CYS A 34 7.66 -7.97 -5.33
CA CYS A 34 9.13 -8.00 -5.22
C CYS A 34 9.59 -9.17 -4.34
N PHE A 35 10.72 -9.78 -4.70
CA PHE A 35 11.32 -10.88 -3.92
C PHE A 35 11.82 -10.42 -2.55
N GLU A 36 12.51 -9.27 -2.53
CA GLU A 36 13.00 -8.64 -1.32
C GLU A 36 11.99 -7.64 -0.76
N GLU A 37 12.15 -7.31 0.53
CA GLU A 37 11.27 -6.36 1.19
C GLU A 37 11.36 -4.96 0.56
N PHE A 38 10.31 -4.59 -0.17
CA PHE A 38 10.22 -3.30 -0.85
C PHE A 38 9.09 -2.46 -0.27
N ASN A 39 9.44 -1.32 0.31
CA ASN A 39 8.55 -0.37 0.96
C ASN A 39 8.73 1.02 0.36
N LEU A 40 7.62 1.69 0.03
CA LEU A 40 7.61 3.10 -0.34
C LEU A 40 6.87 3.92 0.72
N CYS A 41 7.38 5.13 0.98
CA CYS A 41 6.62 6.14 1.70
C CYS A 41 5.56 6.76 0.77
N ASN A 42 4.61 7.50 1.35
CA ASN A 42 3.55 8.16 0.58
C ASN A 42 4.06 9.05 -0.56
N GLY A 43 5.19 9.73 -0.38
CA GLY A 43 5.80 10.56 -1.44
C GLY A 43 6.33 9.73 -2.61
N CYS A 44 7.14 8.70 -2.33
CA CYS A 44 7.70 7.85 -3.39
C CYS A 44 6.63 7.01 -4.10
N TYR A 45 5.59 6.59 -3.38
CA TYR A 45 4.47 5.90 -3.99
C TYR A 45 3.67 6.83 -4.93
N ALA A 46 3.43 8.07 -4.53
CA ALA A 46 2.73 9.05 -5.37
C ALA A 46 3.53 9.44 -6.62
N LEU A 47 4.86 9.38 -6.55
CA LEU A 47 5.78 9.60 -7.67
C LEU A 47 6.00 8.36 -8.55
N ASP A 48 5.32 7.24 -8.25
CA ASP A 48 5.45 5.98 -8.99
C ASP A 48 6.92 5.53 -9.15
N VAL A 49 7.71 5.63 -8.08
CA VAL A 49 9.12 5.22 -8.08
C VAL A 49 9.26 3.75 -8.45
N THR A 50 10.09 3.45 -9.44
CA THR A 50 10.43 2.10 -9.90
C THR A 50 11.92 1.82 -9.77
N THR A 51 12.29 0.53 -9.82
CA THR A 51 13.68 0.06 -9.83
C THR A 51 13.84 -1.11 -10.81
N GLU A 52 15.03 -1.72 -10.86
CA GLU A 52 15.25 -2.95 -11.61
C GLU A 52 14.35 -4.09 -11.14
N ASP A 53 14.11 -4.20 -9.83
CA ASP A 53 13.28 -5.25 -9.22
C ASP A 53 11.83 -4.85 -8.94
N HIS A 54 11.52 -3.55 -8.93
CA HIS A 54 10.17 -3.03 -8.66
C HIS A 54 9.60 -2.33 -9.90
N LYS A 55 8.53 -2.91 -10.48
CA LYS A 55 7.84 -2.35 -11.65
C LYS A 55 6.60 -1.56 -11.26
N PHE A 56 6.18 -0.67 -12.15
CA PHE A 56 5.10 0.29 -11.90
C PHE A 56 3.74 -0.38 -11.65
N ASP A 57 3.57 -1.62 -12.12
CA ASP A 57 2.37 -2.44 -12.05
C ASP A 57 2.47 -3.58 -11.05
N HIS A 58 3.48 -3.56 -10.17
CA HIS A 58 3.48 -4.47 -9.02
C HIS A 58 2.33 -4.14 -8.07
N ALA A 59 1.68 -5.17 -7.53
CA ALA A 59 0.67 -5.00 -6.49
C ALA A 59 1.30 -4.39 -5.22
N MET A 60 0.65 -3.37 -4.68
CA MET A 60 1.10 -2.66 -3.48
C MET A 60 0.04 -2.73 -2.39
N HIS A 61 0.44 -3.12 -1.19
CA HIS A 61 -0.39 -3.12 0.01
C HIS A 61 -0.19 -1.82 0.78
N CYS A 62 -1.28 -1.07 0.96
CA CYS A 62 -1.32 0.15 1.74
C CYS A 62 -1.47 -0.16 3.23
N ILE A 63 -0.48 0.22 4.02
CA ILE A 63 -0.42 0.00 5.46
C ILE A 63 -0.48 1.36 6.14
N LEU A 64 -1.44 1.50 7.07
CA LEU A 64 -1.65 2.72 7.84
C LEU A 64 -0.84 2.70 9.13
N THR A 65 -0.47 3.89 9.61
CA THR A 65 0.11 4.03 10.97
C THR A 65 -0.96 3.76 12.03
N PRO A 66 -0.56 3.40 13.26
CA PRO A 66 -1.50 3.28 14.39
C PRO A 66 -2.37 4.52 14.58
N ALA A 67 -1.79 5.72 14.47
CA ALA A 67 -2.52 6.97 14.56
C ALA A 67 -3.56 7.12 13.43
N SER A 68 -3.20 6.80 12.19
CA SER A 68 -4.16 6.84 11.07
C SER A 68 -5.27 5.79 11.22
N MET A 69 -4.93 4.57 11.64
CA MET A 69 -5.93 3.52 11.89
C MET A 69 -6.98 3.97 12.91
N ALA A 70 -6.55 4.61 14.01
CA ALA A 70 -7.45 5.09 15.05
C ALA A 70 -8.37 6.25 14.60
N LEU A 71 -8.06 6.93 13.50
CA LEU A 71 -8.91 7.99 12.92
C LEU A 71 -9.97 7.45 11.97
N PHE A 72 -9.64 6.40 11.22
CA PHE A 72 -10.52 5.88 10.16
C PHE A 72 -11.36 4.68 10.60
N TYR A 73 -10.98 3.99 11.66
CA TYR A 73 -11.64 2.75 12.08
C TYR A 73 -11.99 2.76 13.56
N THR A 74 -13.14 2.17 13.87
CA THR A 74 -13.57 1.92 15.24
C THR A 74 -12.70 0.84 15.89
N LYS A 75 -12.66 0.84 17.23
CA LYS A 75 -11.98 -0.21 18.00
C LYS A 75 -12.53 -1.61 17.71
N ASP A 76 -13.80 -1.73 17.32
CA ASP A 76 -14.42 -3.01 16.98
C ASP A 76 -13.96 -3.52 15.62
N GLU A 77 -13.84 -2.65 14.62
CA GLU A 77 -13.30 -3.01 13.29
C GLU A 77 -11.83 -3.42 13.38
N LEU A 78 -11.01 -2.67 14.13
CA LEU A 78 -9.61 -3.00 14.37
C LEU A 78 -9.45 -4.36 15.08
N ARG A 79 -10.31 -4.65 16.06
CA ARG A 79 -10.31 -5.95 16.76
C ARG A 79 -10.69 -7.12 15.86
N ARG A 80 -11.54 -6.88 14.86
CA ARG A 80 -11.94 -7.89 13.87
C ARG A 80 -10.86 -8.12 12.80
N GLY A 81 -9.83 -7.29 12.74
CA GLY A 81 -8.69 -7.44 11.83
C GLY A 81 -9.02 -7.28 10.34
N LYS A 82 -10.27 -6.98 9.97
CA LYS A 82 -10.68 -6.76 8.58
C LYS A 82 -10.58 -5.27 8.25
N LEU A 83 -9.36 -4.83 7.97
CA LEU A 83 -9.16 -3.52 7.33
C LEU A 83 -9.42 -3.66 5.84
N PRO A 84 -10.18 -2.74 5.20
CA PRO A 84 -10.41 -2.79 3.77
C PRO A 84 -9.09 -2.60 3.03
N VAL A 85 -8.88 -3.41 1.99
CA VAL A 85 -7.78 -3.22 1.06
C VAL A 85 -8.06 -1.95 0.25
N LEU A 86 -7.10 -1.04 0.22
CA LEU A 86 -7.18 0.21 -0.55
C LEU A 86 -6.28 0.10 -1.77
N ILE A 87 -6.83 -0.43 -2.87
CA ILE A 87 -6.09 -0.63 -4.11
C ILE A 87 -6.12 0.65 -4.93
N ARG A 88 -4.95 1.03 -5.47
CA ARG A 88 -4.80 2.06 -6.51
C ARG A 88 -4.43 1.35 -7.80
N CYS A 89 -5.14 1.68 -8.87
CA CYS A 89 -4.81 1.16 -10.19
C CYS A 89 -3.47 1.75 -10.67
N PRO A 90 -2.46 0.92 -11.01
CA PRO A 90 -1.18 1.42 -11.49
C PRO A 90 -1.26 2.03 -12.89
N TYR A 91 -2.29 1.71 -13.67
CA TYR A 91 -2.46 2.22 -15.04
C TYR A 91 -3.12 3.59 -15.10
N CYS A 92 -4.25 3.79 -14.41
CA CYS A 92 -5.02 5.04 -14.46
C CYS A 92 -5.00 5.86 -13.16
N LYS A 93 -4.36 5.35 -12.11
CA LYS A 93 -4.14 6.03 -10.82
C LYS A 93 -5.42 6.36 -10.03
N ILE A 94 -6.56 5.77 -10.41
CA ILE A 94 -7.78 5.78 -9.60
C ILE A 94 -7.53 4.94 -8.34
N ASN A 95 -8.02 5.42 -7.20
CA ASN A 95 -7.67 4.93 -5.86
C ASN A 95 -8.90 4.38 -5.12
N ASN A 96 -8.64 3.70 -4.01
CA ASN A 96 -9.62 3.24 -3.03
C ASN A 96 -10.57 2.15 -3.53
N PHE A 97 -10.12 1.32 -4.48
CA PHE A 97 -10.85 0.11 -4.84
C PHE A 97 -10.69 -0.95 -3.76
N ASN A 98 -11.76 -1.68 -3.47
CA ASN A 98 -11.63 -3.02 -2.92
C ASN A 98 -11.24 -4.03 -4.03
N LEU A 99 -11.02 -5.30 -3.68
CA LEU A 99 -10.55 -6.31 -4.62
C LEU A 99 -11.56 -6.61 -5.75
N GLU A 100 -12.85 -6.68 -5.43
CA GLU A 100 -13.92 -6.96 -6.39
C GLU A 100 -14.09 -5.79 -7.38
N GLU A 101 -14.13 -4.56 -6.86
CA GLU A 101 -14.18 -3.35 -7.68
C GLU A 101 -12.95 -3.23 -8.58
N PHE A 102 -11.76 -3.56 -8.07
CA PHE A 102 -10.53 -3.52 -8.84
C PHE A 102 -10.50 -4.56 -9.96
N GLU A 103 -10.99 -5.78 -9.70
CA GLU A 103 -11.12 -6.81 -10.72
C GLU A 103 -12.04 -6.36 -11.86
N GLN A 104 -13.20 -5.78 -11.53
CA GLN A 104 -14.12 -5.27 -12.55
C GLN A 104 -13.51 -4.10 -13.32
N HIS A 105 -12.84 -3.18 -12.61
CA HIS A 105 -12.14 -2.05 -13.21
C HIS A 105 -11.08 -2.48 -14.24
N LEU A 106 -10.26 -3.48 -13.93
CA LEU A 106 -9.25 -4.00 -14.86
C LEU A 106 -9.92 -4.58 -16.12
N LYS A 107 -10.98 -5.39 -15.95
CA LYS A 107 -11.69 -6.00 -17.09
C LYS A 107 -12.25 -4.95 -18.06
N GLU A 108 -12.77 -3.84 -17.55
CA GLU A 108 -13.44 -2.81 -18.36
C GLU A 108 -12.47 -1.82 -18.99
N LEU A 109 -11.43 -1.39 -18.26
CA LEU A 109 -10.57 -0.27 -18.68
C LEU A 109 -9.14 -0.69 -19.03
N HIS A 110 -8.70 -1.86 -18.58
CA HIS A 110 -7.33 -2.35 -18.76
C HIS A 110 -7.32 -3.86 -19.11
N PRO A 111 -7.98 -4.28 -20.21
CA PRO A 111 -8.11 -5.71 -20.56
C PRO A 111 -6.78 -6.42 -20.82
N ASP A 112 -5.74 -5.66 -21.19
CA ASP A 112 -4.37 -6.14 -21.43
C ASP A 112 -3.43 -5.95 -20.22
N ALA A 113 -3.98 -5.63 -19.03
CA ALA A 113 -3.19 -5.55 -17.81
C ALA A 113 -2.48 -6.87 -17.49
N ASP A 114 -1.33 -6.80 -16.83
CA ASP A 114 -0.61 -7.99 -16.39
C ASP A 114 -1.50 -8.84 -15.47
N PRO A 115 -1.82 -10.10 -15.83
CA PRO A 115 -2.60 -10.99 -14.96
C PRO A 115 -1.94 -11.23 -13.59
N GLY A 116 -0.62 -11.07 -13.50
CA GLY A 116 0.17 -11.16 -12.27
C GLY A 116 -0.27 -10.14 -11.21
N LEU A 117 -0.69 -8.93 -11.63
CA LEU A 117 -1.14 -7.88 -10.72
C LEU A 117 -2.38 -8.29 -9.91
N LEU A 118 -3.44 -8.72 -10.59
CA LEU A 118 -4.68 -9.15 -9.92
C LEU A 118 -4.45 -10.43 -9.11
N THR A 119 -3.66 -11.36 -9.65
CA THR A 119 -3.30 -12.61 -8.96
C THR A 119 -2.58 -12.33 -7.65
N CYS A 120 -1.63 -11.40 -7.66
CA CYS A 120 -0.87 -11.02 -6.48
C CYS A 120 -1.79 -10.43 -5.39
N TYR A 121 -2.75 -9.57 -5.74
CA TYR A 121 -3.74 -9.10 -4.79
C TYR A 121 -4.62 -10.22 -4.23
N LYS A 122 -5.10 -11.14 -5.06
CA LYS A 122 -5.94 -12.28 -4.64
C LYS A 122 -5.24 -13.23 -3.68
N MET A 123 -3.93 -13.43 -3.83
CA MET A 123 -3.14 -14.29 -2.95
C MET A 123 -2.85 -13.68 -1.57
N ASN A 124 -3.01 -12.35 -1.43
CA ASN A 124 -2.65 -11.59 -0.23
C ASN A 124 -3.87 -10.88 0.41
N ALA A 125 -5.09 -11.24 0.02
CA ALA A 125 -6.35 -10.66 0.50
C ALA A 125 -7.01 -11.49 1.62
#